data_AF-A0AAX4JFS6-F1
#
_entry.id   AF-A0AAX4JFS6-F1
#
_cell.length_a   1.000
_cell.length_b   1.000
_cell.length_c   1.000
_cell.angle_alpha   90.00
_cell.angle_beta   90.00
_cell.angle_gamma   90.00
#
_symmetry.space_group_name_H-M   'P 1'
#
loop_
_entity.id
_entity.type
_entity.pdbx_description
1 polymer ?
#
loop_
_entity_poly.entity_id
_entity_poly.type
_entity_poly.pdbx_seq_one_letter_code
_entity_poly.pdbx_strand_id
1 'polypeptide(L)'
;MKNNHILPNNHRNAMKRVKEWHNQPSRAQRRAKTRSSKAKVLYPAPLKKLCPIVRCPTIRYNKKQRLGKGFTPEELKEAGLEVNYARRIGIRVDNRRRNMNKETLDLNAQRLKEYLSKITIFKNGKEAKESGVKQHLGRIMPVHKMTPKVEIIKKAEVASYE
;
A
#
# COMPACT_ATOMS: atom_id res chain seq x y z
N MET A 1 -42.00 20.37 -20.64
CA MET A 1 -41.50 18.98 -20.75
C MET A 1 -42.56 18.19 -21.47
N LYS A 2 -42.22 17.42 -22.50
CA LYS A 2 -43.17 16.50 -23.13
C LYS A 2 -43.05 15.14 -22.44
N ASN A 3 -44.16 14.44 -22.28
CA ASN A 3 -44.27 13.10 -21.70
C ASN A 3 -43.95 13.00 -20.19
N ASN A 4 -44.19 11.81 -19.63
CA ASN A 4 -43.91 11.48 -18.24
C ASN A 4 -42.44 11.03 -18.06
N HIS A 5 -41.53 12.01 -17.95
CA HIS A 5 -40.12 11.78 -17.66
C HIS A 5 -39.74 12.34 -16.29
N ILE A 6 -38.65 11.80 -15.73
CA ILE A 6 -38.05 12.35 -14.52
C ILE A 6 -37.62 13.81 -14.76
N LEU A 7 -37.80 14.65 -13.75
CA LEU A 7 -37.44 16.07 -13.85
C LEU A 7 -35.93 16.22 -14.12
N PRO A 8 -35.52 16.97 -15.15
CA PRO A 8 -34.11 17.15 -15.48
C PRO A 8 -33.44 18.01 -14.42
N ASN A 9 -32.43 17.46 -13.74
CA ASN A 9 -31.61 18.18 -12.76
C ASN A 9 -30.35 18.76 -13.43
N ASN A 10 -30.54 19.58 -14.47
CA ASN A 10 -29.42 20.15 -15.23
C ASN A 10 -28.92 21.44 -14.56
N HIS A 11 -27.69 21.42 -14.05
CA HIS A 11 -27.06 22.59 -13.43
C HIS A 11 -26.48 23.58 -14.48
N ARG A 12 -26.57 24.89 -14.21
CA ARG A 12 -26.22 25.99 -15.15
C ARG A 12 -24.71 26.25 -15.25
N ASN A 13 -24.26 26.74 -16.42
CA ASN A 13 -22.90 27.23 -16.74
C ASN A 13 -21.75 26.18 -16.78
N ALA A 14 -21.98 25.04 -17.43
CA ALA A 14 -20.94 24.00 -17.62
C ALA A 14 -19.93 24.27 -18.77
N MET A 15 -20.27 25.12 -19.75
CA MET A 15 -19.45 25.29 -20.97
C MET A 15 -18.07 25.93 -20.75
N LYS A 16 -17.88 26.73 -19.70
CA LYS A 16 -16.58 27.37 -19.40
C LYS A 16 -15.57 26.43 -18.72
N ARG A 17 -15.99 25.22 -18.33
CA ARG A 17 -15.15 24.23 -17.61
C ARG A 17 -15.30 22.84 -18.22
N VAL A 18 -15.19 22.77 -19.55
CA VAL A 18 -15.17 21.49 -20.27
C VAL A 18 -13.74 20.97 -20.29
N LYS A 19 -13.52 19.80 -19.68
CA LYS A 19 -12.22 19.13 -19.68
C LYS A 19 -12.23 17.98 -20.69
N GLU A 20 -11.42 18.12 -21.72
CA GLU A 20 -11.18 17.07 -22.70
C GLU A 20 -9.89 16.29 -22.38
N TRP A 21 -9.79 15.05 -22.88
CA TRP A 21 -8.73 14.10 -22.52
C TRP A 21 -7.81 13.75 -23.70
N HIS A 22 -7.67 14.62 -24.69
CA HIS A 22 -6.78 14.43 -25.85
C HIS A 22 -5.31 14.18 -25.46
N ASN A 23 -4.89 14.71 -24.31
CA ASN A 23 -3.55 14.52 -23.78
C ASN A 23 -3.36 13.20 -22.99
N GLN A 24 -4.38 12.35 -22.85
CA GLN A 24 -4.30 11.08 -22.12
C GLN A 24 -3.11 10.19 -22.56
N PRO A 25 -2.86 9.92 -23.86
CA PRO A 25 -1.72 9.12 -24.31
C PRO A 25 -0.38 9.79 -23.99
N SER A 26 -0.23 11.09 -24.26
CA SER A 26 1.03 11.82 -23.99
C SER A 26 1.32 11.92 -22.48
N ARG A 27 0.30 12.08 -21.64
CA ARG A 27 0.43 12.01 -20.17
C ARG A 27 0.82 10.60 -19.71
N ALA A 28 0.37 9.54 -20.36
CA ALA A 28 0.74 8.16 -20.03
C ALA A 28 2.23 7.90 -20.33
N GLN A 29 2.69 8.23 -21.54
CA GLN A 29 4.10 8.12 -21.93
C GLN A 29 5.02 8.94 -21.02
N ARG A 30 4.66 10.19 -20.74
CA ARG A 30 5.41 11.03 -19.79
C ARG A 30 5.50 10.39 -18.41
N ARG A 31 4.40 9.87 -17.85
CA ARG A 31 4.43 9.18 -16.55
C ARG A 31 5.36 7.97 -16.57
N ALA A 32 5.41 7.21 -17.66
CA ALA A 32 6.33 6.09 -17.82
C ALA A 32 7.79 6.57 -17.83
N LYS A 33 8.12 7.59 -18.64
CA LYS A 33 9.46 8.19 -18.69
C LYS A 33 9.92 8.72 -17.32
N THR A 34 9.05 9.43 -16.60
CA THR A 34 9.35 9.93 -15.24
C THR A 34 9.57 8.81 -14.23
N ARG A 35 8.83 7.69 -14.34
CA ARG A 35 9.07 6.53 -13.46
C ARG A 35 10.41 5.87 -13.78
N SER A 36 10.75 5.72 -15.06
CA SER A 36 12.03 5.16 -15.50
C SER A 36 13.21 6.04 -15.08
N SER A 37 13.13 7.36 -15.26
CA SER A 37 14.18 8.28 -14.79
C SER A 37 14.35 8.25 -13.27
N LYS A 38 13.23 8.20 -12.52
CA LYS A 38 13.27 8.04 -11.06
C LYS A 38 13.91 6.71 -10.63
N ALA A 39 13.63 5.62 -11.35
CA ALA A 39 14.22 4.31 -11.07
C ALA A 39 15.75 4.35 -11.21
N LYS A 40 16.25 4.94 -12.31
CA LYS A 40 17.68 5.11 -12.59
C LYS A 40 18.40 5.92 -11.51
N VAL A 41 17.80 7.01 -11.06
CA VAL A 41 18.39 7.87 -10.00
C VAL A 41 18.49 7.15 -8.66
N LEU A 42 17.48 6.32 -8.33
CA LEU A 42 17.39 5.66 -7.03
C LEU A 42 18.14 4.32 -6.97
N TYR A 43 18.54 3.77 -8.13
CA TYR A 43 19.20 2.48 -8.23
C TYR A 43 20.39 2.38 -7.26
N PRO A 44 20.49 1.30 -6.43
CA PRO A 44 19.69 0.05 -6.46
C PRO A 44 18.43 0.04 -5.57
N ALA A 45 18.15 1.11 -4.82
CA ALA A 45 17.06 1.13 -3.84
C ALA A 45 15.66 1.06 -4.49
N PRO A 46 14.65 0.44 -3.85
CA PRO A 46 13.33 0.24 -4.44
C PRO A 46 12.53 1.54 -4.64
N LEU A 47 11.70 1.62 -5.70
CA LEU A 47 10.92 2.85 -6.01
C LEU A 47 9.85 3.18 -4.98
N LYS A 48 9.30 2.16 -4.32
CA LYS A 48 8.25 2.30 -3.31
C LYS A 48 8.84 1.96 -1.95
N LYS A 49 8.35 2.65 -0.92
CA LYS A 49 8.66 2.35 0.47
C LYS A 49 7.73 1.26 1.00
N LEU A 50 8.17 0.51 2.01
CA LEU A 50 7.33 -0.47 2.69
C LEU A 50 6.17 0.25 3.41
N CYS A 51 4.96 -0.24 3.21
CA CYS A 51 3.76 0.19 3.92
C CYS A 51 3.23 -0.94 4.82
N PRO A 52 2.63 -0.63 5.98
CA PRO A 52 1.99 -1.63 6.84
C PRO A 52 0.68 -2.15 6.23
N ILE A 53 0.19 -3.25 6.78
CA ILE A 53 -1.15 -3.77 6.53
C ILE A 53 -2.08 -3.22 7.61
N VAL A 54 -3.20 -2.64 7.18
CA VAL A 54 -4.19 -2.01 8.08
C VAL A 54 -5.60 -2.39 7.61
N ARG A 55 -6.52 -2.62 8.55
CA ARG A 55 -7.95 -2.80 8.23
C ARG A 55 -8.58 -1.49 7.74
N CYS A 56 -9.51 -1.57 6.80
CA CYS A 56 -10.26 -0.40 6.35
C CYS A 56 -11.25 0.09 7.42
N PRO A 57 -11.59 1.40 7.45
CA PRO A 57 -12.58 1.94 8.38
C PRO A 57 -14.02 1.59 7.96
N THR A 58 -14.99 1.81 8.87
CA THR A 58 -16.46 1.63 8.70
C THR A 58 -16.93 0.16 8.59
N ILE A 59 -18.19 -0.09 8.96
CA ILE A 59 -18.84 -1.42 8.89
C ILE A 59 -18.80 -2.01 7.47
N ARG A 60 -18.93 -1.15 6.44
CA ARG A 60 -18.92 -1.60 5.04
C ARG A 60 -17.56 -2.20 4.62
N TYR A 61 -16.45 -1.71 5.16
CA TYR A 61 -15.11 -2.06 4.66
C TYR A 61 -14.20 -2.74 5.68
N ASN A 62 -14.56 -2.82 6.96
CA ASN A 62 -13.73 -3.42 8.02
C ASN A 62 -13.30 -4.88 7.76
N LYS A 63 -14.05 -5.63 6.93
CA LYS A 63 -13.71 -6.98 6.46
C LYS A 63 -12.47 -7.02 5.56
N LYS A 64 -12.06 -5.89 4.97
CA LYS A 64 -10.95 -5.79 4.01
C LYS A 64 -9.73 -5.18 4.66
N GLN A 65 -8.57 -5.75 4.34
CA GLN A 65 -7.27 -5.15 4.61
C GLN A 65 -6.78 -4.33 3.41
N ARG A 66 -5.97 -3.31 3.69
CA ARG A 66 -5.30 -2.48 2.69
C ARG A 66 -3.90 -2.11 3.15
N LEU A 67 -3.10 -1.58 2.23
CA LEU A 67 -1.85 -0.94 2.62
C LEU A 67 -2.11 0.41 3.27
N GLY A 68 -1.53 0.61 4.44
CA GLY A 68 -1.61 1.83 5.24
C GLY A 68 -0.64 2.92 4.77
N LYS A 69 -0.63 4.03 5.52
CA LYS A 69 0.26 5.17 5.27
C LYS A 69 1.69 4.90 5.74
N GLY A 70 1.86 4.37 6.96
CA GLY A 70 3.15 4.07 7.59
C GLY A 70 3.00 3.29 8.90
N PHE A 71 4.08 2.63 9.31
CA PHE A 71 4.20 1.88 10.55
C PHE A 71 4.17 2.81 11.76
N THR A 72 3.65 2.35 12.88
CA THR A 72 3.71 3.10 14.15
C THR A 72 5.10 2.93 14.80
N PRO A 73 5.51 3.84 15.69
CA PRO A 73 6.74 3.68 16.45
C PRO A 73 6.76 2.39 17.31
N GLU A 74 5.61 1.97 17.82
CA GLU A 74 5.47 0.72 18.59
C GLU A 74 5.71 -0.53 17.73
N GLU A 75 5.15 -0.59 16.52
CA GLU A 75 5.41 -1.71 15.58
C GLU A 75 6.90 -1.78 15.20
N LEU A 76 7.57 -0.62 15.07
CA LEU A 76 9.00 -0.57 14.80
C LEU A 76 9.82 -1.02 16.00
N LYS A 77 9.42 -0.64 17.22
CA LYS A 77 10.06 -1.08 18.47
C LYS A 77 9.98 -2.61 18.62
N GLU A 78 8.84 -3.21 18.31
CA GLU A 78 8.65 -4.67 18.32
C GLU A 78 9.52 -5.39 17.27
N ALA A 79 9.85 -4.70 16.18
CA ALA A 79 10.78 -5.19 15.16
C ALA A 79 12.25 -4.84 15.44
N GLY A 80 12.57 -4.18 16.56
CA GLY A 80 13.93 -3.77 16.93
C GLY A 80 14.50 -2.61 16.10
N LEU A 81 13.63 -1.78 15.51
CA LEU A 81 14.03 -0.67 14.65
C LEU A 81 13.78 0.70 15.29
N GLU A 82 14.78 1.57 15.20
CA GLU A 82 14.61 2.99 15.51
C GLU A 82 13.87 3.72 14.38
N VAL A 83 13.05 4.72 14.74
CA VAL A 83 12.20 5.48 13.81
C VAL A 83 13.01 6.15 12.69
N ASN A 84 14.15 6.77 13.00
CA ASN A 84 14.97 7.48 12.01
C ASN A 84 15.72 6.50 11.10
N TYR A 85 16.19 5.39 11.65
CA TYR A 85 16.84 4.33 10.89
C TYR A 85 15.86 3.66 9.91
N ALA A 86 14.64 3.35 10.35
CA ALA A 86 13.59 2.79 9.49
C ALA A 86 13.28 3.68 8.27
N ARG A 87 13.22 5.01 8.46
CA ARG A 87 12.98 5.96 7.34
C ARG A 87 14.08 5.93 6.28
N ARG A 88 15.34 5.72 6.70
CA ARG A 88 16.52 5.61 5.83
C ARG A 88 16.48 4.34 4.98
N ILE A 89 16.10 3.21 5.56
CA ILE A 89 16.02 1.91 4.88
C ILE A 89 14.79 1.79 3.94
N GLY A 90 13.95 2.82 3.88
CA GLY A 90 12.79 2.84 2.98
C GLY A 90 11.51 2.29 3.60
N ILE A 91 11.37 2.33 4.92
CA ILE A 91 10.11 2.05 5.64
C ILE A 91 9.35 3.35 5.84
N ARG A 92 8.02 3.35 5.64
CA ARG A 92 7.17 4.51 5.96
C ARG A 92 6.80 4.49 7.43
N VAL A 93 6.84 5.65 8.09
CA VAL A 93 6.42 5.80 9.50
C VAL A 93 5.26 6.78 9.59
N ASP A 94 4.25 6.48 10.42
CA ASP A 94 3.12 7.35 10.72
C ASP A 94 2.91 7.47 12.23
N ASN A 95 3.48 8.51 12.83
CA ASN A 95 3.44 8.76 14.28
C ASN A 95 2.02 9.05 14.81
N ARG A 96 1.05 9.33 13.94
CA ARG A 96 -0.33 9.69 14.35
C ARG A 96 -1.25 8.48 14.45
N ARG A 97 -0.91 7.35 13.83
CA ARG A 97 -1.72 6.14 13.91
C ARG A 97 -1.49 5.48 15.27
N ARG A 98 -2.58 5.09 15.93
CA ARG A 98 -2.55 4.35 17.20
C ARG A 98 -2.79 2.87 16.93
N ASN A 99 -2.14 2.01 17.69
CA ASN A 99 -2.39 0.58 17.67
C ASN A 99 -3.52 0.26 18.65
N MET A 100 -4.56 -0.40 18.17
CA MET A 100 -5.73 -0.79 18.98
C MET A 100 -5.85 -2.31 19.11
N ASN A 101 -5.20 -3.08 18.22
CA ASN A 101 -5.36 -4.52 18.11
C ASN A 101 -3.99 -5.20 18.09
N LYS A 102 -3.85 -6.24 18.90
CA LYS A 102 -2.62 -7.06 18.95
C LYS A 102 -2.34 -7.77 17.62
N GLU A 103 -3.36 -8.37 17.00
CA GLU A 103 -3.25 -9.02 15.67
C GLU A 103 -2.54 -8.13 14.63
N THR A 104 -2.92 -6.85 14.57
CA THR A 104 -2.34 -5.93 13.58
C THR A 104 -0.93 -5.51 13.91
N LEU A 105 -0.61 -5.43 15.21
CA LEU A 105 0.73 -5.12 15.69
C LEU A 105 1.67 -6.27 15.35
N ASP A 106 1.30 -7.50 15.69
CA ASP A 106 2.08 -8.71 15.44
C ASP A 106 2.28 -8.94 13.93
N LEU A 107 1.22 -8.81 13.13
CA LEU A 107 1.28 -8.94 11.67
C LEU A 107 2.24 -7.91 11.06
N ASN A 108 2.21 -6.66 11.51
CA ASN A 108 3.08 -5.62 11.00
C ASN A 108 4.52 -5.75 11.49
N ALA A 109 4.74 -6.22 12.73
CA ALA A 109 6.06 -6.54 13.24
C ALA A 109 6.70 -7.70 12.46
N GLN A 110 5.96 -8.78 12.20
CA GLN A 110 6.39 -9.89 11.35
C GLN A 110 6.72 -9.41 9.94
N ARG A 111 5.87 -8.54 9.37
CA ARG A 111 6.10 -7.94 8.05
C ARG A 111 7.38 -7.10 7.98
N LEU A 112 7.73 -6.39 9.07
CA LEU A 112 9.00 -5.66 9.16
C LEU A 112 10.19 -6.62 9.21
N LYS A 113 10.12 -7.66 10.04
CA LYS A 113 11.16 -8.71 10.12
C LYS A 113 11.37 -9.40 8.77
N GLU A 114 10.30 -9.74 8.06
CA GLU A 114 10.38 -10.33 6.72
C GLU A 114 11.02 -9.35 5.71
N TYR A 115 10.67 -8.07 5.77
CA TYR A 115 11.32 -7.07 4.91
C TYR A 115 12.82 -6.95 5.20
N LEU A 116 13.22 -6.91 6.47
CA LEU A 116 14.63 -6.86 6.87
C LEU A 116 15.43 -8.06 6.37
N SER A 117 14.83 -9.27 6.42
CA SER A 117 15.47 -10.49 5.91
C SER A 117 15.74 -10.47 4.40
N LYS A 118 14.98 -9.67 3.65
CA LYS A 118 15.02 -9.63 2.18
C LYS A 118 15.84 -8.47 1.62
N ILE A 119 16.30 -7.54 2.44
CA ILE A 119 17.08 -6.38 1.99
C ILE A 119 18.56 -6.58 2.23
N THR A 120 19.36 -6.02 1.32
CA THR A 120 20.81 -5.89 1.46
C THR A 120 21.16 -4.42 1.59
N ILE A 121 21.92 -4.05 2.62
CA ILE A 121 22.36 -2.67 2.85
C ILE A 121 23.80 -2.55 2.38
N PHE A 122 24.05 -1.58 1.50
CA PHE A 122 25.39 -1.24 1.02
C PHE A 122 26.02 -0.16 1.89
N LYS A 123 27.36 -0.15 1.99
CA LYS A 123 28.07 0.86 2.78
C LYS A 123 28.01 2.23 2.11
N ASN A 124 28.23 2.26 0.79
CA ASN A 124 28.35 3.50 0.01
C ASN A 124 27.49 3.49 -1.26
N GLY A 125 27.16 4.68 -1.78
CA GLY A 125 26.38 4.81 -3.02
C GLY A 125 27.11 4.34 -4.29
N LYS A 126 28.45 4.38 -4.31
CA LYS A 126 29.25 3.88 -5.44
C LYS A 126 29.14 2.35 -5.54
N GLU A 127 29.43 1.67 -4.44
CA GLU A 127 29.27 0.22 -4.28
C GLU A 127 27.84 -0.23 -4.62
N ALA A 128 26.83 0.50 -4.16
CA ALA A 128 25.44 0.19 -4.44
C ALA A 128 25.13 0.20 -5.96
N LYS A 129 25.72 1.12 -6.73
CA LYS A 129 25.54 1.19 -8.19
C LYS A 129 26.34 0.11 -8.94
N GLU A 130 27.50 -0.27 -8.42
CA GLU A 130 28.34 -1.32 -9.02
C GLU A 130 27.81 -2.73 -8.70
N SER A 131 26.94 -2.87 -7.69
CA SER A 131 26.42 -4.15 -7.19
C SER A 131 25.69 -5.05 -8.21
N GLY A 132 25.22 -4.50 -9.35
CA GLY A 132 24.45 -5.25 -10.36
C GLY A 132 23.10 -5.81 -9.88
N VAL A 133 22.64 -5.45 -8.67
CA VAL A 133 21.42 -6.03 -8.07
C VAL A 133 20.15 -5.57 -8.79
N LYS A 134 19.23 -6.51 -9.03
CA LYS A 134 17.93 -6.20 -9.62
C LYS A 134 17.05 -5.40 -8.64
N GLN A 135 16.82 -4.12 -8.98
CA GLN A 135 15.94 -3.22 -8.22
C GLN A 135 14.47 -3.68 -8.21
N HIS A 136 13.80 -3.60 -7.06
CA HIS A 136 12.35 -3.82 -6.98
C HIS A 136 11.56 -2.59 -7.43
N LEU A 137 10.86 -2.70 -8.57
CA LEU A 137 10.11 -1.59 -9.17
C LEU A 137 8.68 -1.44 -8.63
N GLY A 138 8.11 -2.54 -8.15
CA GLY A 138 6.70 -2.66 -7.79
C GLY A 138 6.36 -2.21 -6.38
N ARG A 139 5.16 -2.61 -5.94
CA ARG A 139 4.73 -2.46 -4.56
C ARG A 139 5.47 -3.52 -3.72
N ILE A 140 6.09 -3.11 -2.62
CA ILE A 140 6.78 -4.05 -1.72
C ILE A 140 5.71 -4.81 -0.93
N MET A 141 5.76 -6.14 -0.99
CA MET A 141 4.90 -7.08 -0.27
C MET A 141 3.40 -6.71 -0.34
N PRO A 142 2.75 -6.81 -1.50
CA PRO A 142 1.36 -6.39 -1.66
C PRO A 142 0.40 -7.24 -0.81
N VAL A 143 -0.71 -6.64 -0.36
CA VAL A 143 -1.82 -7.40 0.25
C VAL A 143 -2.54 -8.16 -0.86
N HIS A 144 -2.49 -9.49 -0.80
CA HIS A 144 -3.21 -10.35 -1.73
C HIS A 144 -4.69 -10.42 -1.33
N LYS A 145 -5.60 -10.32 -2.32
CA LYS A 145 -7.03 -10.43 -2.08
C LYS A 145 -7.43 -11.90 -2.18
N MET A 146 -7.43 -12.60 -1.05
CA MET A 146 -7.91 -13.98 -1.01
C MET A 146 -9.42 -14.02 -1.11
N THR A 147 -9.96 -14.98 -1.86
CA THR A 147 -11.37 -15.34 -1.79
C THR A 147 -11.61 -16.04 -0.45
N PRO A 148 -12.70 -15.70 0.28
CA PRO A 148 -13.02 -16.39 1.51
C PRO A 148 -13.26 -17.86 1.22
N LYS A 149 -12.62 -18.74 1.99
CA LYS A 149 -12.82 -20.19 1.91
C LYS A 149 -13.95 -20.56 2.88
N VAL A 150 -14.85 -21.43 2.43
CA VAL A 150 -15.88 -22.01 3.30
C VAL A 150 -15.29 -23.28 3.89
N GLU A 151 -15.18 -23.32 5.21
CA GLU A 151 -14.79 -24.51 5.94
C GLU A 151 -16.05 -25.35 6.20
N ILE A 152 -16.00 -26.63 5.85
CA ILE A 152 -17.13 -27.56 6.03
C ILE A 152 -16.88 -28.34 7.32
N ILE A 153 -17.86 -28.29 8.23
CA ILE A 153 -17.83 -28.97 9.52
C ILE A 153 -18.83 -30.12 9.48
N LYS A 154 -18.55 -31.22 10.21
CA LYS A 154 -19.51 -32.33 10.33
C LYS A 154 -20.68 -31.92 11.21
N LYS A 155 -21.89 -32.40 10.88
CA LYS A 155 -23.11 -32.11 11.64
C LYS A 155 -22.99 -32.44 13.15
N ALA A 156 -22.27 -33.51 13.49
CA ALA A 156 -22.07 -33.92 14.89
C ALA A 156 -21.23 -32.92 15.71
N GLU A 157 -20.31 -32.19 15.07
CA GLU A 157 -19.43 -31.22 15.74
C GLU A 157 -20.14 -29.88 15.98
N VAL A 158 -21.26 -29.61 15.30
CA VAL A 158 -22.03 -28.35 15.42
C VAL A 158 -22.48 -28.09 16.86
N ALA A 159 -22.85 -29.13 17.60
CA ALA A 159 -23.29 -29.02 18.99
C ALA A 159 -22.19 -28.55 19.97
N SER A 160 -20.91 -28.60 19.58
CA SER A 160 -19.78 -28.16 20.40
C SER A 160 -19.35 -26.70 20.17
N TYR A 161 -19.96 -25.99 19.22
CA TYR A 161 -19.61 -24.60 18.86
C TYR A 161 -20.58 -23.55 19.42
N GLU A 162 -21.73 -23.95 19.94
CA GLU A 162 -22.62 -23.06 20.73
C GLU A 162 -22.10 -22.89 22.16
#